data_AF-A0A933X0S5-F1
#
_entry.id   AF-A0A933X0S5-F1
#
_cell.length_a   1.000
_cell.length_b   1.000
_cell.length_c   1.000
_cell.angle_alpha   90.00
_cell.angle_beta   90.00
_cell.angle_gamma   90.00
#
_symmetry.space_group_name_H-M   'P 1'
#
loop_
_entity.id
_entity.type
_entity.pdbx_description
1 polymer ?
#
loop_
_entity_poly.entity_id
_entity_poly.type
_entity_poly.pdbx_seq_one_letter_code
_entity_poly.pdbx_strand_id
1 'polypeptide(L)'
;MRLLPPAALTLGLVLSACSGSDPKAMTAEGTRKLGAGDAKAALECFDDALAHLQPQGGDFLRASMGRFQALARLEPKRAQTEFLAFHVAHPNDVKEAEFKLVVDELLRRGSVAPATDLIEAGQKAFPNSPLMAQLLKAAGDAAKKSGDPAAVNKLKGLGYAGDG
;
A
#
# COMPACT_ATOMS: atom_id res chain seq x y z
N MET A 1 -12.67 -65.04 -16.73
CA MET A 1 -11.28 -65.40 -16.40
C MET A 1 -10.42 -64.17 -16.70
N ARG A 2 -9.74 -63.65 -15.66
CA ARG A 2 -8.41 -62.96 -15.64
C ARG A 2 -8.27 -61.69 -16.54
N LEU A 3 -7.82 -60.51 -16.10
CA LEU A 3 -7.05 -60.02 -14.95
C LEU A 3 -7.23 -58.48 -14.85
N LEU A 4 -7.36 -57.93 -13.62
CA LEU A 4 -7.01 -56.56 -13.18
C LEU A 4 -5.47 -56.47 -12.95
N PRO A 5 -4.84 -55.35 -12.49
CA PRO A 5 -5.03 -53.87 -12.55
C PRO A 5 -3.66 -53.19 -12.90
N PRO A 6 -3.12 -52.09 -12.29
CA PRO A 6 -3.60 -50.77 -11.81
C PRO A 6 -2.79 -49.57 -12.40
N ALA A 7 -3.12 -48.35 -11.96
CA ALA A 7 -2.22 -47.18 -11.80
C ALA A 7 -1.80 -46.33 -13.03
N ALA A 8 -2.24 -45.06 -13.02
CA ALA A 8 -1.42 -43.86 -13.21
C ALA A 8 -2.32 -42.63 -12.94
N LEU A 9 -2.32 -42.02 -11.74
CA LEU A 9 -1.39 -40.94 -11.36
C LEU A 9 -1.24 -39.87 -12.45
N THR A 10 -2.18 -38.93 -12.55
CA THR A 10 -1.89 -37.55 -12.98
C THR A 10 -2.03 -36.62 -11.79
N LEU A 11 -1.10 -36.83 -10.85
CA LEU A 11 -0.56 -35.82 -9.98
C LEU A 11 0.29 -34.89 -10.86
N GLY A 12 0.01 -33.58 -10.89
CA GLY A 12 0.95 -32.61 -11.44
C GLY A 12 0.32 -31.49 -12.24
N LEU A 13 0.00 -30.40 -11.54
CA LEU A 13 0.45 -29.04 -11.89
C LEU A 13 0.25 -28.15 -10.65
N VAL A 14 0.79 -28.60 -9.53
CA VAL A 14 1.21 -27.66 -8.48
C VAL A 14 2.51 -27.05 -9.00
N LEU A 15 2.39 -26.04 -9.87
CA LEU A 15 3.49 -25.12 -10.11
C LEU A 15 3.62 -24.29 -8.84
N SER A 16 4.34 -24.87 -7.87
CA SER A 16 5.13 -24.14 -6.90
C SER A 16 6.15 -23.31 -7.69
N ALA A 17 5.70 -22.22 -8.31
CA ALA A 17 6.58 -21.17 -8.79
C ALA A 17 7.03 -20.35 -7.57
N CYS A 18 7.79 -20.99 -6.68
CA CYS A 18 8.78 -20.29 -5.89
C CYS A 18 9.88 -19.86 -6.89
N SER A 19 9.62 -18.85 -7.72
CA SER A 19 10.60 -18.22 -8.62
C SER A 19 11.57 -17.33 -7.83
N GLY A 20 12.03 -17.84 -6.68
CA GLY A 20 12.75 -17.09 -5.67
C GLY A 20 14.23 -17.03 -5.96
N SER A 21 14.65 -16.00 -6.69
CA SER A 21 16.04 -15.54 -6.66
C SER A 21 16.20 -14.08 -7.03
N ASP A 22 15.28 -13.51 -7.83
CA ASP A 22 15.33 -12.10 -8.20
C ASP A 22 14.27 -11.27 -7.44
N PRO A 23 14.68 -10.42 -6.47
CA PRO A 23 13.76 -9.54 -5.75
C PRO A 23 13.00 -8.57 -6.68
N LYS A 24 13.55 -8.25 -7.85
CA LYS A 24 12.87 -7.41 -8.84
C LYS A 24 11.70 -8.14 -9.49
N ALA A 25 11.88 -9.43 -9.81
CA ALA A 25 10.81 -10.27 -10.33
C ALA A 25 9.69 -10.44 -9.30
N MET A 26 10.04 -10.61 -8.02
CA MET A 26 9.07 -10.65 -6.91
C MET A 26 8.30 -9.33 -6.78
N THR A 27 8.99 -8.19 -6.84
CA THR A 27 8.36 -6.87 -6.81
C THR A 27 7.39 -6.70 -7.98
N ALA A 28 7.79 -7.09 -9.19
CA ALA A 28 6.95 -7.01 -10.38
C ALA A 28 5.71 -7.91 -10.29
N GLU A 29 5.85 -9.12 -9.74
CA GLU A 29 4.72 -10.02 -9.47
C GLU A 29 3.79 -9.45 -8.41
N GLY A 30 4.33 -8.90 -7.32
CA GLY A 30 3.55 -8.19 -6.30
C GLY A 30 2.73 -7.05 -6.91
N THR A 31 3.32 -6.26 -7.80
CA THR A 31 2.60 -5.20 -8.53
C THR A 31 1.48 -5.76 -9.41
N ARG A 32 1.71 -6.86 -10.14
CA ARG A 32 0.68 -7.51 -10.96
C ARG A 32 -0.49 -8.00 -10.12
N LYS A 33 -0.20 -8.72 -9.03
CA LYS A 33 -1.21 -9.24 -8.08
C LYS A 33 -2.01 -8.10 -7.44
N LEU A 34 -1.33 -7.02 -7.04
CA LEU A 34 -1.99 -5.83 -6.51
C LEU A 34 -2.91 -5.21 -7.57
N GLY A 35 -2.47 -5.11 -8.82
CA GLY A 35 -3.30 -4.65 -9.94
C GLY A 35 -4.53 -5.52 -10.17
N ALA A 36 -4.41 -6.84 -9.99
CA ALA A 36 -5.51 -7.80 -10.11
C ALA A 36 -6.47 -7.80 -8.90
N GLY A 37 -6.19 -7.00 -7.87
CA GLY A 37 -7.01 -6.93 -6.65
C GLY A 37 -6.64 -7.93 -5.57
N ASP A 38 -5.69 -8.83 -5.82
CA ASP A 38 -5.19 -9.79 -4.83
C ASP A 38 -4.14 -9.14 -3.92
N ALA A 39 -4.63 -8.33 -2.98
CA ALA A 39 -3.78 -7.60 -2.05
C ALA A 39 -2.98 -8.54 -1.13
N LYS A 40 -3.54 -9.70 -0.76
CA LYS A 40 -2.87 -10.66 0.12
C LYS A 40 -1.66 -11.28 -0.57
N ALA A 41 -1.86 -11.83 -1.77
CA ALA A 41 -0.76 -12.43 -2.50
C ALA A 41 0.26 -11.38 -2.97
N ALA A 42 -0.16 -10.13 -3.18
CA ALA A 42 0.75 -9.01 -3.43
C ALA A 42 1.64 -8.71 -2.22
N LEU A 43 1.05 -8.64 -1.02
CA LEU A 43 1.78 -8.39 0.23
C LEU A 43 2.87 -9.44 0.44
N GLU A 44 2.54 -10.72 0.29
CA GLU A 44 3.50 -11.82 0.38
C GLU A 44 4.68 -11.63 -0.60
N CYS A 45 4.41 -11.28 -1.86
CA CYS A 45 5.48 -11.02 -2.83
C CYS A 45 6.36 -9.82 -2.48
N PHE A 46 5.80 -8.74 -1.92
CA PHE A 46 6.60 -7.59 -1.52
C PHE A 46 7.41 -7.87 -0.25
N ASP A 47 6.85 -8.61 0.71
CA ASP A 47 7.57 -9.05 1.91
C ASP A 47 8.77 -9.93 1.54
N ASP A 48 8.57 -10.91 0.64
CA ASP A 48 9.65 -11.76 0.12
C ASP A 48 10.70 -10.94 -0.62
N ALA A 49 10.30 -9.98 -1.47
CA ALA A 49 11.24 -9.10 -2.17
C ALA A 49 12.10 -8.29 -1.20
N LEU A 50 11.47 -7.70 -0.18
CA LEU A 50 12.16 -6.86 0.81
C LEU A 50 13.13 -7.65 1.68
N ALA A 51 12.88 -8.94 1.93
CA ALA A 51 13.81 -9.81 2.64
C ALA A 51 15.15 -10.02 1.91
N HIS A 52 15.19 -9.74 0.60
CA HIS A 52 16.37 -9.94 -0.25
C HIS A 52 16.96 -8.64 -0.81
N LEU A 53 16.32 -7.49 -0.57
CA LEU A 53 16.80 -6.18 -1.02
C LEU A 53 17.66 -5.51 0.05
N GLN A 54 18.61 -4.69 -0.39
CA GLN A 54 19.27 -3.75 0.52
C GLN A 54 18.25 -2.73 1.01
N PRO A 55 18.29 -2.29 2.29
CA PRO A 55 17.31 -1.37 2.86
C PRO A 55 17.51 0.09 2.41
N GLN A 56 17.77 0.29 1.12
CA GLN A 56 18.05 1.58 0.48
C GLN A 56 17.95 1.45 -1.04
N GLY A 57 17.77 2.59 -1.71
CA GLY A 57 17.74 2.67 -3.17
C GLY A 57 16.37 2.38 -3.79
N GLY A 58 16.30 2.57 -5.10
CA GLY A 58 15.02 2.62 -5.83
C GLY A 58 14.23 1.30 -5.83
N ASP A 59 14.92 0.15 -5.84
CA ASP A 59 14.23 -1.15 -5.83
C ASP A 59 13.58 -1.43 -4.46
N PHE A 60 14.28 -1.10 -3.38
CA PHE A 60 13.74 -1.18 -2.02
C PHE A 60 12.54 -0.26 -1.86
N LEU A 61 12.67 1.02 -2.23
CA LEU A 61 11.57 1.98 -2.15
C LEU A 61 10.35 1.50 -2.95
N ARG A 62 10.55 0.98 -4.16
CA ARG A 62 9.47 0.46 -4.99
C ARG A 62 8.73 -0.70 -4.32
N ALA A 63 9.46 -1.68 -3.79
CA ALA A 63 8.87 -2.82 -3.09
C ALA A 63 8.14 -2.37 -1.81
N SER A 64 8.72 -1.44 -1.04
CA SER A 64 8.09 -0.88 0.16
C SER A 64 6.79 -0.15 -0.17
N MET A 65 6.75 0.67 -1.23
CA MET A 65 5.52 1.37 -1.62
C MET A 65 4.42 0.39 -2.07
N GLY A 66 4.77 -0.64 -2.84
CA GLY A 66 3.83 -1.70 -3.19
C GLY A 66 3.28 -2.43 -1.96
N ARG A 67 4.14 -2.71 -0.98
CA ARG A 67 3.76 -3.29 0.31
C ARG A 67 2.77 -2.41 1.08
N PHE A 68 3.03 -1.10 1.19
CA PHE A 68 2.11 -0.19 1.89
C PHE A 68 0.77 -0.05 1.17
N GLN A 69 0.74 -0.10 -0.16
CA GLN A 69 -0.53 -0.14 -0.90
C GLN A 69 -1.29 -1.46 -0.67
N ALA A 70 -0.60 -2.60 -0.61
CA ALA A 70 -1.22 -3.88 -0.26
C ALA A 70 -1.78 -3.85 1.18
N LEU A 71 -1.00 -3.35 2.14
CA LEU A 71 -1.46 -3.13 3.52
C LEU A 71 -2.63 -2.16 3.58
N ALA A 72 -2.66 -1.08 2.81
CA ALA A 72 -3.77 -0.13 2.80
C ALA A 72 -5.10 -0.78 2.39
N ARG A 73 -5.06 -1.89 1.65
CA ARG A 73 -6.25 -2.68 1.27
C ARG A 73 -6.66 -3.71 2.31
N LEU A 74 -5.72 -4.26 3.06
CA LEU A 74 -5.93 -5.36 4.00
C LEU A 74 -6.07 -4.86 5.44
N GLU A 75 -5.17 -3.98 5.85
CA GLU A 75 -4.92 -3.53 7.21
C GLU A 75 -4.60 -2.02 7.23
N PRO A 76 -5.58 -1.12 6.98
CA PRO A 76 -5.34 0.31 6.78
C PRO A 76 -4.55 1.00 7.91
N LYS A 77 -4.83 0.62 9.16
CA LYS A 77 -4.13 1.16 10.33
C LYS A 77 -2.66 0.73 10.36
N ARG A 78 -2.37 -0.52 9.99
CA ARG A 78 -1.00 -1.04 9.90
C ARG A 78 -0.23 -0.34 8.78
N ALA A 79 -0.87 -0.13 7.61
CA ALA A 79 -0.29 0.63 6.52
C ALA A 79 0.15 2.03 6.95
N GLN A 80 -0.72 2.75 7.69
CA GLN A 80 -0.41 4.06 8.25
C GLN A 80 0.77 3.99 9.22
N THR A 81 0.69 3.15 10.25
CA THR A 81 1.74 3.06 11.29
C THR A 81 3.10 2.73 10.68
N GLU A 82 3.15 1.74 9.79
CA GLU A 82 4.41 1.29 9.20
C GLU A 82 4.94 2.27 8.15
N PHE A 83 4.08 2.94 7.37
CA PHE A 83 4.54 3.97 6.43
C PHE A 83 5.14 5.17 7.16
N LEU A 84 4.54 5.61 8.28
CA LEU A 84 5.11 6.70 9.08
C LEU A 84 6.47 6.32 9.67
N ALA A 85 6.60 5.10 10.18
CA ALA A 85 7.89 4.60 10.66
C ALA A 85 8.92 4.53 9.52
N PHE A 86 8.51 4.09 8.34
CA PHE A 86 9.36 4.05 7.14
C PHE A 86 9.80 5.45 6.71
N HIS A 87 8.90 6.44 6.70
CA HIS A 87 9.25 7.82 6.41
C HIS A 87 10.29 8.39 7.38
N VAL A 88 10.18 8.09 8.67
CA VAL A 88 11.17 8.48 9.68
C VAL A 88 12.53 7.82 9.44
N ALA A 89 12.54 6.54 9.04
CA ALA A 89 13.78 5.80 8.76
C ALA A 89 14.43 6.19 7.43
N HIS A 90 13.64 6.62 6.44
CA HIS A 90 14.07 6.94 5.08
C HIS A 90 13.66 8.36 4.64
N PRO A 91 14.00 9.42 5.41
CA PRO A 91 13.48 10.77 5.19
C PRO A 91 13.94 11.39 3.86
N ASN A 92 15.07 10.90 3.33
CA ASN A 92 15.60 11.37 2.05
C ASN A 92 15.01 10.66 0.84
N ASP A 93 14.41 9.48 1.02
CA ASP A 93 13.84 8.68 -0.07
C ASP A 93 12.34 8.94 -0.22
N VAL A 94 11.62 9.13 0.89
CA VAL A 94 10.18 9.39 0.87
C VAL A 94 9.92 10.85 0.49
N LYS A 95 9.22 11.07 -0.61
CA LYS A 95 8.76 12.38 -1.07
C LYS A 95 7.24 12.48 -0.99
N GLU A 96 6.72 13.65 -1.35
CA GLU A 96 5.28 13.90 -1.43
C GLU A 96 4.54 12.90 -2.35
N ALA A 97 5.21 12.34 -3.36
CA ALA A 97 4.66 11.32 -4.25
C ALA A 97 4.38 9.98 -3.51
N GLU A 98 5.27 9.54 -2.63
CA GLU A 98 5.09 8.32 -1.83
C GLU A 98 3.92 8.47 -0.86
N PHE A 99 3.77 9.65 -0.22
CA PHE A 99 2.59 9.96 0.58
C PHE A 99 1.32 9.85 -0.26
N LYS A 100 1.31 10.43 -1.47
CA LYS A 100 0.16 10.36 -2.38
C LYS A 100 -0.24 8.92 -2.70
N LEU A 101 0.73 8.05 -2.99
CA LEU A 101 0.46 6.65 -3.34
C LEU A 101 -0.29 5.90 -2.24
N VAL A 102 0.11 6.08 -0.98
CA VAL A 102 -0.49 5.39 0.16
C VAL A 102 -1.82 6.05 0.55
N VAL A 103 -1.88 7.38 0.59
CA VAL A 103 -3.10 8.13 0.90
C VAL A 103 -4.20 7.84 -0.12
N ASP A 104 -3.91 7.86 -1.43
CA ASP A 104 -4.89 7.54 -2.47
C ASP A 104 -5.47 6.13 -2.31
N GLU A 105 -4.63 5.15 -1.98
CA GLU A 105 -5.11 3.77 -1.77
C GLU A 105 -6.00 3.69 -0.53
N LEU A 106 -5.62 4.31 0.59
CA LEU A 106 -6.44 4.38 1.81
C LEU A 106 -7.80 5.05 1.54
N LEU A 107 -7.81 6.19 0.85
CA LEU A 107 -9.05 6.92 0.51
C LEU A 107 -9.95 6.10 -0.42
N ARG A 108 -9.39 5.39 -1.42
CA ARG A 108 -10.16 4.48 -2.28
C ARG A 108 -10.83 3.34 -1.50
N ARG A 109 -10.33 2.99 -0.32
CA ARG A 109 -10.93 1.99 0.58
C ARG A 109 -11.81 2.60 1.68
N GLY A 110 -12.08 3.90 1.63
CA GLY A 110 -12.86 4.60 2.65
C GLY A 110 -12.14 4.73 3.99
N SER A 111 -10.83 4.47 4.03
CA SER A 111 -10.01 4.55 5.25
C SER A 111 -9.55 5.99 5.50
N VAL A 112 -10.53 6.88 5.72
CA VAL A 112 -10.32 8.34 5.81
C VAL A 112 -9.46 8.72 7.01
N ALA A 113 -9.67 8.11 8.19
CA ALA A 113 -8.89 8.45 9.38
C ALA A 113 -7.39 8.11 9.21
N PRO A 114 -6.98 6.89 8.82
CA PRO A 114 -5.58 6.60 8.51
C PRO A 114 -4.98 7.51 7.42
N ALA A 115 -5.75 7.82 6.37
CA ALA A 115 -5.31 8.74 5.32
C ALA A 115 -5.06 10.16 5.85
N THR A 116 -5.94 10.65 6.74
CA THR A 116 -5.83 11.98 7.36
C THR A 116 -4.54 12.10 8.19
N ASP A 117 -4.18 11.05 8.93
CA ASP A 117 -2.94 11.03 9.73
C ASP A 117 -1.70 11.08 8.83
N LEU A 118 -1.72 10.40 7.68
CA LEU A 118 -0.64 10.48 6.70
C LEU A 118 -0.58 11.86 6.05
N ILE A 119 -1.71 12.50 5.75
CA ILE A 119 -1.76 13.86 5.22
C ILE A 119 -1.17 14.86 6.22
N GLU A 120 -1.53 14.75 7.50
CA GLU A 120 -0.97 15.60 8.56
C GLU A 120 0.56 15.47 8.64
N ALA A 121 1.07 14.24 8.62
CA ALA A 121 2.51 14.00 8.60
C ALA A 121 3.16 14.56 7.32
N GLY A 122 2.52 14.38 6.17
CA GLY A 122 2.99 14.90 4.89
C GLY A 122 3.04 16.44 4.84
N GLN A 123 2.05 17.13 5.41
CA GLN A 123 2.06 18.60 5.52
C GLN A 123 3.21 19.11 6.41
N LYS A 124 3.56 18.37 7.47
CA LYS A 124 4.71 18.70 8.33
C LYS A 124 6.04 18.47 7.61
N ALA A 125 6.15 17.37 6.86
CA ALA A 125 7.36 17.01 6.11
C ALA A 125 7.58 17.89 4.87
N PHE A 126 6.49 18.32 4.22
CA PHE A 126 6.51 19.12 3.01
C PHE A 126 5.64 20.38 3.16
N PRO A 127 6.09 21.37 3.93
CA PRO A 127 5.37 22.63 4.10
C PRO A 127 5.12 23.29 2.75
N ASN A 128 3.90 23.80 2.54
CA ASN A 128 3.46 24.45 1.31
C ASN A 128 3.35 23.54 0.07
N SER A 129 3.43 22.21 0.21
CA SER A 129 3.24 21.29 -0.91
C SER A 129 1.81 21.43 -1.49
N PRO A 130 1.67 21.78 -2.78
CA PRO A 130 0.37 21.76 -3.45
C PRO A 130 -0.24 20.37 -3.48
N LEU A 131 0.59 19.33 -3.52
CA LEU A 131 0.14 17.93 -3.52
C LEU A 131 -0.49 17.56 -2.17
N MET A 132 0.10 17.96 -1.04
CA MET A 132 -0.49 17.74 0.28
C MET A 132 -1.82 18.50 0.46
N ALA A 133 -1.93 19.72 -0.08
CA ALA A 133 -3.18 20.47 -0.10
C ALA A 133 -4.27 19.77 -0.93
N GLN A 134 -3.91 19.18 -2.08
CA GLN A 134 -4.84 18.39 -2.90
C GLN A 134 -5.31 17.12 -2.17
N LEU A 135 -4.40 16.42 -1.50
CA LEU A 135 -4.74 15.23 -0.71
C LEU A 135 -5.66 15.56 0.46
N LEU A 136 -5.41 16.69 1.14
CA LEU A 136 -6.30 17.20 2.18
C LEU A 136 -7.71 17.44 1.65
N LYS A 137 -7.84 18.07 0.46
CA LYS A 137 -9.15 18.24 -0.19
C LYS A 137 -9.81 16.90 -0.48
N ALA A 138 -9.09 15.96 -1.09
CA ALA A 138 -9.60 14.63 -1.42
C ALA A 138 -10.09 13.85 -0.19
N ALA A 139 -9.36 13.94 0.93
CA ALA A 139 -9.78 13.34 2.19
C ALA A 139 -11.04 14.01 2.77
N GLY A 140 -11.15 15.34 2.67
CA GLY A 140 -12.35 16.08 3.06
C GLY A 140 -13.59 15.68 2.26
N ASP A 141 -13.44 15.54 0.94
CA ASP A 141 -14.52 15.12 0.06
C ASP A 141 -14.93 13.66 0.36
N ALA A 142 -13.97 12.79 0.65
CA ALA A 142 -14.23 11.42 1.10
C ALA A 142 -14.95 11.37 2.45
N ALA A 143 -14.53 12.18 3.43
CA ALA A 143 -15.14 12.27 4.75
C ALA A 143 -16.60 12.76 4.70
N LYS A 144 -16.86 13.76 3.85
CA LYS A 144 -18.21 14.25 3.58
C LYS A 144 -19.08 13.14 2.99
N LYS A 145 -18.57 12.43 1.97
CA LYS A 145 -19.29 11.34 1.30
C LYS A 145 -19.61 10.17 2.25
N SER A 146 -18.72 9.88 3.19
CA SER A 146 -18.95 8.83 4.19
C SER A 146 -19.83 9.25 5.36
N GLY A 147 -20.19 10.54 5.46
CA GLY A 147 -20.96 11.07 6.58
C GLY A 147 -20.21 10.99 7.92
N ASP A 148 -18.88 11.12 7.92
CA ASP A 148 -18.05 11.07 9.13
C ASP A 148 -17.71 12.49 9.63
N PRO A 149 -18.51 13.05 10.57
CA PRO A 149 -18.27 14.41 11.07
C PRO A 149 -16.98 14.53 11.89
N ALA A 150 -16.50 13.45 12.52
CA ALA A 150 -15.26 13.47 13.27
C ALA A 150 -14.06 13.62 12.32
N ALA A 151 -14.07 12.86 11.22
CA ALA A 151 -13.07 13.01 10.16
C ALA A 151 -13.10 14.42 9.54
N VAL A 152 -14.28 14.95 9.22
CA VAL A 152 -14.42 16.33 8.71
C VAL A 152 -13.85 17.36 9.70
N ASN A 153 -14.16 17.25 10.99
CA ASN A 153 -13.65 18.17 12.00
C ASN A 153 -12.13 18.10 12.16
N LYS A 154 -11.56 16.90 12.12
CA LYS A 154 -10.09 16.73 12.12
C LYS A 154 -9.47 17.42 10.90
N LEU A 155 -10.02 17.20 9.71
CA LEU A 155 -9.53 17.78 8.46
C LEU A 155 -9.62 19.31 8.46
N LYS A 156 -10.68 19.90 9.05
CA LYS A 156 -10.77 21.36 9.25
C LYS A 156 -9.60 21.91 10.07
N GLY A 157 -9.21 21.19 11.13
CA GLY A 157 -8.02 21.54 11.93
C GLY A 157 -6.70 21.51 11.16
N LEU A 158 -6.67 20.80 10.02
CA LEU A 158 -5.53 20.72 9.10
C LEU A 158 -5.61 21.73 7.94
N GLY A 159 -6.60 22.63 7.96
CA GLY A 159 -6.80 23.65 6.93
C GLY A 159 -7.79 23.28 5.82
N TYR A 160 -8.57 22.20 5.97
CA TYR A 160 -9.65 21.90 5.03
C TYR A 160 -10.79 22.92 5.22
N ALA A 161 -10.94 23.83 4.25
CA ALA A 161 -12.00 24.84 4.27
C ALA A 161 -13.40 24.25 3.97
N GLY A 162 -13.46 23.07 3.35
CA GLY A 162 -14.68 22.55 2.74
C GLY A 162 -15.07 23.31 1.49
N ASP A 163 -15.69 22.62 0.54
CA ASP A 163 -16.57 23.29 -0.42
C ASP A 163 -17.73 23.89 0.40
N GLY A 164 -17.84 25.22 0.41
CA GLY A 164 -18.94 25.96 1.04
C GLY A 164 -20.28 25.74 0.34
#